data_AF-A0A6V8CQK9-F1
#
_entry.id   AF-A0A6V8CQK9-F1
#
_cell.length_a   1.000
_cell.length_b   1.000
_cell.length_c   1.000
_cell.angle_alpha   90.00
_cell.angle_beta   90.00
_cell.angle_gamma   90.00
#
_symmetry.space_group_name_H-M   'P 1'
#
loop_
_entity.id
_entity.type
_entity.pdbx_description
1 polymer ?
#
loop_
_entity_poly.entity_id
_entity_poly.type
_entity_poly.pdbx_seq_one_letter_code
_entity_poly.pdbx_strand_id
1 'polypeptide(L)'
;MLKQRLLPLLLVVLLLGHLALPFADASSTSGRAGPDFRVVNMEFDGAGSVTTSTGLILAPDTHTVRVDVDNAGTSTGSAFLSLVHKGSPSAAEQIVDTVDLGPVAASSGTTTYLLSWTATTGPSQTLFARVTGANDGNTANNEYRWDFDVETYRESFMVSDDFPSPAPGNTNVFLDRQSHTFNATIRNDGVMEFSAVMGLVLFNASTGETIEHWASSNIETIEPGSIFSEAQGEVLSAGFSASTLTGLWNVSVVVWTNGSAGPEN
;
A
#
# COMPACT_ATOMS: atom_id res chain seq x y z
N MET A 1 -54.27 -18.84 68.33
CA MET A 1 -52.94 -19.43 68.10
C MET A 1 -52.59 -19.72 66.62
N LEU A 2 -53.43 -19.37 65.63
CA LEU A 2 -53.17 -19.70 64.21
C LEU A 2 -52.36 -18.62 63.44
N LYS A 3 -52.30 -17.37 63.94
CA LYS A 3 -51.61 -16.25 63.26
C LYS A 3 -50.09 -16.18 63.47
N GLN A 4 -49.53 -16.86 64.49
CA GLN A 4 -48.10 -16.79 64.82
C GLN A 4 -47.24 -17.86 64.13
N ARG A 5 -47.85 -18.88 63.51
CA ARG A 5 -47.12 -19.95 62.79
C ARG A 5 -47.06 -19.74 61.28
N LEU A 6 -47.75 -18.73 60.76
CA LEU A 6 -47.83 -18.47 59.32
C LEU A 6 -46.60 -17.71 58.80
N LEU A 7 -46.05 -16.82 59.62
CA LEU A 7 -44.86 -16.01 59.28
C LEU A 7 -43.58 -16.85 59.08
N PRO A 8 -43.22 -17.80 59.97
CA PRO A 8 -42.05 -18.66 59.74
C PRO A 8 -42.26 -19.60 58.54
N LEU A 9 -43.48 -20.05 58.28
CA LEU A 9 -43.79 -20.87 57.11
C LEU A 9 -43.62 -20.09 55.81
N LEU A 10 -44.07 -18.83 55.77
CA LEU A 10 -43.89 -17.93 54.63
C LEU A 10 -42.40 -17.65 54.36
N LEU A 11 -41.60 -17.45 55.41
CA LEU A 11 -40.15 -17.26 55.32
C LEU A 11 -39.42 -18.50 54.81
N VAL A 12 -39.82 -19.70 55.23
CA VAL A 12 -39.25 -20.96 54.72
C VAL A 12 -39.61 -21.18 53.25
N VAL A 13 -40.85 -20.86 52.85
CA VAL A 13 -41.27 -20.95 51.44
C VAL A 13 -40.53 -19.91 50.57
N LEU A 14 -40.33 -18.68 51.08
CA LEU A 14 -39.52 -17.65 50.40
C LEU A 14 -38.05 -18.07 50.29
N LEU A 15 -37.47 -18.67 51.33
CA LEU A 15 -36.09 -19.15 51.33
C LEU A 15 -35.91 -20.32 50.34
N LEU A 16 -36.83 -21.29 50.34
CA LEU A 16 -36.85 -22.40 49.38
C LEU A 16 -37.08 -21.91 47.95
N GLY A 17 -37.90 -20.88 47.76
CA GLY A 17 -38.08 -20.21 46.47
C GLY A 17 -36.80 -19.56 45.96
N HIS A 18 -36.03 -18.88 46.82
CA HIS A 18 -34.74 -18.29 46.43
C HIS A 18 -33.64 -19.33 46.19
N LEU A 19 -33.66 -20.47 46.90
CA LEU A 19 -32.73 -21.58 46.70
C LEU A 19 -33.03 -22.39 45.42
N ALA A 20 -34.22 -22.25 44.83
CA ALA A 20 -34.58 -22.84 43.54
C ALA A 20 -34.23 -21.94 42.34
N LEU A 21 -33.88 -20.66 42.56
CA LEU A 21 -33.52 -19.74 41.49
C LEU A 21 -32.22 -20.05 40.72
N PRO A 22 -31.21 -20.80 41.22
CA PRO A 22 -30.04 -21.11 40.40
C PRO A 22 -30.26 -22.33 39.47
N PHE A 23 -31.49 -22.86 39.37
CA PHE A 23 -31.87 -23.85 38.35
C PHE A 23 -32.72 -23.25 37.22
N ALA A 24 -32.82 -21.92 37.15
CA ALA A 24 -33.17 -21.26 35.91
C ALA A 24 -32.06 -21.58 34.90
N ASP A 25 -32.40 -22.46 33.97
CA ASP A 25 -31.57 -22.92 32.86
C ASP A 25 -30.65 -21.81 32.35
N ALA A 26 -29.35 -21.97 32.58
CA ALA A 26 -28.31 -21.08 32.04
C ALA A 26 -28.08 -21.38 30.55
N SER A 27 -29.13 -21.64 29.78
CA SER A 27 -29.03 -21.90 28.34
C SER A 27 -28.79 -20.62 27.52
N SER A 28 -28.72 -19.45 28.16
CA SER A 28 -28.59 -18.17 27.44
C SER A 28 -27.72 -17.08 28.07
N THR A 29 -26.88 -17.36 29.08
CA THR A 29 -25.87 -16.38 29.55
C THR A 29 -24.42 -16.82 29.26
N SER A 30 -23.77 -16.10 28.33
CA SER A 30 -22.33 -15.77 28.35
C SER A 30 -21.26 -16.77 27.85
N GLY A 31 -21.47 -17.53 26.77
CA GLY A 31 -20.38 -18.40 26.26
C GLY A 31 -20.53 -19.06 24.88
N ARG A 32 -21.13 -18.40 23.88
CA ARG A 32 -21.14 -19.00 22.53
C ARG A 32 -19.76 -18.85 21.90
N ALA A 33 -18.98 -19.92 22.01
CA ALA A 33 -17.95 -20.23 21.04
C ALA A 33 -18.57 -20.14 19.64
N GLY A 34 -18.11 -19.18 18.85
CA GLY A 34 -18.58 -18.91 17.49
C GLY A 34 -17.38 -18.51 16.63
N PRO A 35 -17.49 -18.57 15.29
CA PRO A 35 -16.51 -17.93 14.43
C PRO A 35 -16.54 -16.42 14.65
N ASP A 36 -15.42 -15.75 14.43
CA ASP A 36 -15.28 -14.28 14.37
C ASP A 36 -14.39 -14.01 13.17
N PHE A 37 -15.00 -13.68 12.04
CA PHE A 37 -14.27 -13.51 10.79
C PHE A 37 -13.86 -12.07 10.63
N ARG A 38 -12.57 -11.84 10.46
CA ARG A 38 -12.02 -10.50 10.37
C ARG A 38 -11.21 -10.33 9.10
N VAL A 39 -11.32 -9.15 8.51
CA VAL A 39 -10.34 -8.70 7.52
C VAL A 39 -9.21 -7.99 8.26
N VAL A 40 -8.02 -8.57 8.19
CA VAL A 40 -6.83 -8.12 8.92
C VAL A 40 -6.10 -7.02 8.16
N ASN A 41 -5.98 -7.18 6.84
CA ASN A 41 -5.25 -6.26 5.99
C ASN A 41 -5.83 -6.25 4.57
N MET A 42 -5.62 -5.15 3.86
CA MET A 42 -5.83 -5.03 2.41
C MET A 42 -4.68 -4.25 1.81
N GLU A 43 -4.03 -4.80 0.78
CA GLU A 43 -2.96 -4.15 0.04
C GLU A 43 -3.19 -4.24 -1.47
N PHE A 44 -2.55 -3.34 -2.20
CA PHE A 44 -2.61 -3.27 -3.66
C PHE A 44 -1.29 -3.73 -4.25
N ASP A 45 -1.37 -4.52 -5.31
CA ASP A 45 -0.24 -5.02 -6.08
C ASP A 45 -0.58 -5.12 -7.57
N GLY A 46 0.39 -5.49 -8.41
CA GLY A 46 0.21 -5.69 -9.86
C GLY A 46 0.11 -4.42 -10.70
N ALA A 47 -0.27 -3.30 -10.10
CA ALA A 47 -0.26 -1.97 -10.69
C ALA A 47 0.22 -0.90 -9.69
N GLY A 48 0.57 0.27 -10.21
CA GLY A 48 1.20 1.33 -9.44
C GLY A 48 0.31 1.88 -8.32
N SER A 49 0.86 2.01 -7.12
CA SER A 49 0.16 2.63 -5.98
C SER A 49 1.12 3.28 -5.00
N VAL A 50 0.76 4.47 -4.50
CA VAL A 50 1.62 5.26 -3.61
C VAL A 50 0.81 6.03 -2.58
N THR A 51 1.33 6.12 -1.36
CA THR A 51 0.78 7.00 -0.32
C THR A 51 1.52 8.34 -0.36
N THR A 52 0.76 9.41 -0.59
CA THR A 52 1.25 10.79 -0.57
C THR A 52 0.84 11.50 0.72
N SER A 53 1.24 12.76 0.90
CA SER A 53 0.75 13.58 2.01
C SER A 53 -0.76 13.87 1.94
N THR A 54 -1.39 13.71 0.77
CA THR A 54 -2.82 13.98 0.56
C THR A 54 -3.70 12.73 0.57
N GLY A 55 -3.11 11.54 0.45
CA GLY A 55 -3.84 10.28 0.45
C GLY A 55 -3.18 9.21 -0.41
N LEU A 56 -3.87 8.07 -0.52
CA LEU A 56 -3.50 6.98 -1.41
C LEU A 56 -3.88 7.32 -2.86
N ILE A 57 -2.93 7.16 -3.78
CA ILE A 57 -3.15 7.28 -5.22
C ILE A 57 -2.89 5.93 -5.87
N LEU A 58 -3.79 5.50 -6.76
CA LEU A 58 -3.69 4.26 -7.53
C LEU A 58 -3.62 4.57 -9.04
N ALA A 59 -2.89 3.76 -9.79
CA ALA A 59 -2.88 3.81 -11.24
C ALA A 59 -4.25 3.37 -11.82
N PRO A 60 -4.71 3.96 -12.94
CA PRO A 60 -5.90 3.53 -13.67
C PRO A 60 -5.63 2.24 -14.46
N ASP A 61 -5.35 1.15 -13.76
CA ASP A 61 -5.07 -0.17 -14.32
C ASP A 61 -5.69 -1.28 -13.44
N THR A 62 -5.41 -2.54 -13.76
CA THR A 62 -5.86 -3.70 -13.02
C THR A 62 -4.92 -4.01 -11.86
N HIS A 63 -5.44 -3.86 -10.65
CA HIS A 63 -4.76 -4.18 -9.40
C HIS A 63 -5.08 -5.59 -8.96
N THR A 64 -4.09 -6.25 -8.38
CA THR A 64 -4.27 -7.43 -7.54
C THR A 64 -4.48 -6.95 -6.11
N VAL A 65 -5.71 -7.06 -5.61
CA VAL A 65 -6.05 -6.72 -4.23
C VAL A 65 -5.77 -7.92 -3.35
N ARG A 66 -4.81 -7.76 -2.44
CA ARG A 66 -4.37 -8.77 -1.49
C ARG A 66 -5.15 -8.56 -0.20
N VAL A 67 -5.99 -9.50 0.18
CA VAL A 67 -6.85 -9.40 1.36
C VAL A 67 -6.54 -10.51 2.33
N ASP A 68 -6.15 -10.12 3.53
CA ASP A 68 -5.83 -11.01 4.61
C ASP A 68 -7.05 -11.23 5.49
N VAL A 69 -7.49 -12.48 5.63
CA VAL A 69 -8.66 -12.86 6.44
C VAL A 69 -8.26 -13.90 7.47
N ASP A 70 -8.79 -13.77 8.68
CA ASP A 70 -8.69 -14.80 9.72
C ASP A 70 -10.03 -15.08 10.41
N ASN A 71 -10.07 -16.20 11.13
CA ASN A 71 -11.13 -16.50 12.09
C ASN A 71 -10.54 -16.40 13.50
N ALA A 72 -10.71 -15.24 14.14
CA ALA A 72 -10.28 -14.97 15.51
C ALA A 72 -11.18 -15.64 16.57
N GLY A 73 -12.27 -16.27 16.12
CA GLY A 73 -13.23 -16.96 16.95
C GLY A 73 -12.72 -18.30 17.47
N THR A 74 -13.53 -18.92 18.33
CA THR A 74 -13.19 -20.18 18.99
C THR A 74 -13.82 -21.40 18.32
N SER A 75 -14.51 -21.23 17.18
CA SER A 75 -15.04 -22.33 16.38
C SER A 75 -14.86 -22.10 14.88
N THR A 76 -14.68 -23.18 14.13
CA THR A 76 -14.69 -23.15 12.67
C THR A 76 -16.06 -22.72 12.14
N GLY A 77 -16.05 -21.91 11.08
CA GLY A 77 -17.27 -21.56 10.35
C GLY A 77 -16.96 -21.36 8.87
N SER A 78 -18.00 -21.26 8.05
CA SER A 78 -17.88 -20.93 6.62
C SER A 78 -18.16 -19.46 6.37
N ALA A 79 -17.39 -18.84 5.49
CA ALA A 79 -17.49 -17.43 5.16
C ALA A 79 -17.27 -17.14 3.67
N PHE A 80 -17.73 -15.97 3.24
CA PHE A 80 -17.48 -15.39 1.93
C PHE A 80 -16.71 -14.08 2.09
N LEU A 81 -15.73 -13.85 1.22
CA LEU A 81 -15.06 -12.56 1.09
C LEU A 81 -15.61 -11.86 -0.15
N SER A 82 -16.14 -10.65 0.02
CA SER A 82 -16.56 -9.79 -1.08
C SER A 82 -15.67 -8.57 -1.18
N LEU A 83 -15.24 -8.25 -2.40
CA LEU A 83 -14.64 -6.97 -2.72
C LEU A 83 -15.73 -6.04 -3.22
N VAL A 84 -15.85 -4.85 -2.61
CA VAL A 84 -16.92 -3.90 -2.90
C VAL A 84 -16.30 -2.54 -3.24
N HIS A 85 -16.71 -1.96 -4.36
CA HIS A 85 -16.23 -0.67 -4.85
C HIS A 85 -17.31 0.39 -4.77
N LYS A 86 -16.90 1.60 -4.40
CA LYS A 86 -17.72 2.80 -4.42
C LYS A 86 -16.98 3.87 -5.19
N GLY A 87 -17.41 4.13 -6.43
CA GLY A 87 -16.71 5.00 -7.36
C GLY A 87 -16.76 6.51 -7.06
N SER A 88 -17.49 6.94 -6.02
CA SER A 88 -17.47 8.31 -5.49
C SER A 88 -18.19 8.37 -4.14
N PRO A 89 -18.12 9.47 -3.38
CA PRO A 89 -18.81 9.58 -2.09
C PRO A 89 -20.34 9.45 -2.18
N SER A 90 -20.93 9.79 -3.33
CA SER A 90 -22.38 9.70 -3.59
C SER A 90 -22.79 8.47 -4.41
N ALA A 91 -21.85 7.71 -4.97
CA ALA A 91 -22.15 6.49 -5.70
C ALA A 91 -22.70 5.40 -4.78
N ALA A 92 -23.54 4.53 -5.34
CA ALA A 92 -23.90 3.28 -4.67
C ALA A 92 -22.69 2.33 -4.65
N GLU A 93 -22.60 1.51 -3.61
CA GLU A 93 -21.63 0.43 -3.56
C GLU A 93 -21.98 -0.66 -4.59
N GLN A 94 -20.96 -1.25 -5.20
CA GLN A 94 -21.06 -2.33 -6.17
C GLN A 94 -20.13 -3.46 -5.76
N ILE A 95 -20.64 -4.70 -5.72
CA ILE A 95 -19.80 -5.87 -5.51
C ILE A 95 -18.98 -6.10 -6.79
N VAL A 96 -17.65 -6.06 -6.64
CA VAL A 96 -16.69 -6.33 -7.72
C VAL A 96 -16.54 -7.83 -7.90
N ASP A 97 -16.27 -8.53 -6.80
CA ASP A 97 -16.05 -9.97 -6.80
C ASP A 97 -16.44 -10.59 -5.45
N THR A 98 -16.68 -11.89 -5.42
CA THR A 98 -16.94 -12.65 -4.19
C THR A 98 -16.32 -14.04 -4.26
N VAL A 99 -15.56 -14.37 -3.23
CA VAL A 99 -14.87 -15.65 -3.06
C VAL A 99 -15.50 -16.41 -1.91
N ASP A 100 -15.84 -17.69 -2.15
CA ASP A 100 -16.19 -18.63 -1.08
C ASP A 100 -14.90 -19.09 -0.40
N LEU A 101 -14.76 -18.77 0.89
CA LEU A 101 -13.60 -19.17 1.69
C LEU A 101 -13.71 -20.60 2.18
N GLY A 102 -14.90 -21.21 2.08
CA GLY A 102 -15.19 -22.48 2.72
C GLY A 102 -15.03 -22.41 4.23
N PRO A 103 -14.77 -23.55 4.89
CA PRO A 103 -14.53 -23.59 6.33
C PRO A 103 -13.19 -22.95 6.72
N VAL A 104 -13.23 -21.90 7.53
CA VAL A 104 -12.05 -21.26 8.13
C VAL A 104 -11.94 -21.72 9.58
N ALA A 105 -10.85 -22.42 9.90
CA ALA A 105 -10.67 -23.01 11.23
C ALA A 105 -10.52 -21.95 12.32
N ALA A 106 -10.97 -22.28 13.54
CA ALA A 106 -10.79 -21.40 14.69
C ALA A 106 -9.31 -21.08 14.91
N SER A 107 -8.98 -19.80 15.11
CA SER A 107 -7.61 -19.36 15.38
C SER A 107 -6.59 -19.86 14.33
N SER A 108 -6.99 -19.99 13.07
CA SER A 108 -6.18 -20.57 11.98
C SER A 108 -4.95 -19.73 11.58
N GLY A 109 -4.79 -18.54 12.15
CA GLY A 109 -3.93 -17.51 11.57
C GLY A 109 -4.55 -16.95 10.28
N THR A 110 -3.84 -15.98 9.72
CA THR A 110 -4.25 -15.21 8.55
C THR A 110 -4.00 -15.97 7.25
N THR A 111 -4.98 -15.95 6.35
CA THR A 111 -4.87 -16.44 4.98
C THR A 111 -5.08 -15.29 4.00
N THR A 112 -4.18 -15.15 3.02
CA THR A 112 -4.27 -14.12 1.98
C THR A 112 -5.06 -14.62 0.78
N TYR A 113 -6.02 -13.81 0.34
CA TYR A 113 -6.81 -14.00 -0.87
C TYR A 113 -6.45 -12.93 -1.89
N LEU A 114 -6.35 -13.31 -3.17
CA LEU A 114 -6.01 -12.41 -4.26
C LEU A 114 -7.25 -12.20 -5.12
N LEU A 115 -7.71 -10.96 -5.23
CA LEU A 115 -8.85 -10.58 -6.08
C LEU A 115 -8.37 -9.57 -7.12
N SER A 116 -8.94 -9.63 -8.32
CA SER A 116 -8.62 -8.69 -9.39
C SER A 116 -9.62 -7.54 -9.38
N TRP A 117 -9.14 -6.31 -9.49
CA TRP A 117 -9.98 -5.12 -9.60
C TRP A 117 -9.35 -4.09 -10.55
N THR A 118 -10.11 -3.69 -11.56
CA THR A 118 -9.69 -2.65 -12.52
C THR A 118 -10.12 -1.28 -12.03
N ALA A 119 -9.15 -0.44 -11.69
CA ALA A 119 -9.36 0.92 -11.22
C ALA A 119 -9.79 1.83 -12.38
N THR A 120 -10.87 2.58 -12.18
CA THR A 120 -11.32 3.61 -13.13
C THR A 120 -10.85 4.97 -12.65
N THR A 121 -10.29 5.81 -13.53
CA THR A 121 -9.84 7.17 -13.18
C THR A 121 -10.93 7.99 -12.49
N GLY A 122 -10.59 8.65 -11.39
CA GLY A 122 -11.51 9.53 -10.67
C GLY A 122 -11.12 9.72 -9.21
N PRO A 123 -11.53 10.83 -8.58
CA PRO A 123 -11.19 11.12 -7.19
C PRO A 123 -12.17 10.47 -6.20
N SER A 124 -11.72 10.36 -4.95
CA SER A 124 -12.52 10.05 -3.76
C SER A 124 -13.29 8.75 -3.89
N GLN A 125 -12.60 7.71 -4.35
CA GLN A 125 -13.13 6.36 -4.46
C GLN A 125 -12.84 5.59 -3.17
N THR A 126 -13.62 4.54 -2.96
CA THR A 126 -13.44 3.65 -1.82
C THR A 126 -13.52 2.19 -2.25
N LEU A 127 -12.63 1.36 -1.73
CA LEU A 127 -12.67 -0.09 -1.87
C LEU A 127 -12.78 -0.72 -0.48
N PHE A 128 -13.67 -1.71 -0.37
CA PHE A 128 -13.93 -2.45 0.86
C PHE A 128 -13.68 -3.93 0.63
N ALA A 129 -12.98 -4.58 1.54
CA ALA A 129 -13.01 -6.03 1.69
C ALA A 129 -13.97 -6.35 2.82
N ARG A 130 -14.95 -7.21 2.57
CA ARG A 130 -15.96 -7.60 3.53
C ARG A 130 -16.00 -9.10 3.66
N VAL A 131 -15.73 -9.62 4.85
CA VAL A 131 -15.96 -11.02 5.16
C VAL A 131 -17.33 -11.20 5.81
N THR A 132 -18.10 -12.18 5.34
CA THR A 132 -19.43 -12.47 5.87
C THR A 132 -19.57 -13.96 6.17
N GLY A 133 -20.11 -14.29 7.32
CA GLY A 133 -20.32 -15.68 7.74
C GLY A 133 -21.44 -15.81 8.77
N ALA A 134 -22.00 -17.01 8.89
CA ALA A 134 -23.08 -17.26 9.85
C ALA A 134 -22.56 -17.32 11.28
N ASN A 135 -23.33 -16.76 12.23
CA ASN A 135 -23.01 -16.74 13.66
C ASN A 135 -21.66 -16.06 13.98
N ASP A 136 -21.25 -15.11 13.15
CA ASP A 136 -20.10 -14.27 13.42
C ASP A 136 -20.28 -13.53 14.75
N GLY A 137 -19.34 -13.76 15.67
CA GLY A 137 -19.35 -13.19 17.01
C GLY A 137 -19.07 -11.69 17.07
N ASN A 138 -18.48 -11.11 16.03
CA ASN A 138 -18.10 -9.69 16.03
C ASN A 138 -18.12 -9.07 14.62
N THR A 139 -19.30 -8.68 14.15
CA THR A 139 -19.45 -8.09 12.80
C THR A 139 -18.73 -6.75 12.57
N ALA A 140 -18.13 -6.14 13.60
CA ALA A 140 -17.50 -4.82 13.51
C ALA A 140 -16.07 -4.86 12.94
N ASN A 141 -15.43 -6.04 12.86
CA ASN A 141 -14.09 -6.22 12.31
C ASN A 141 -14.11 -6.92 10.93
N ASN A 142 -15.30 -7.13 10.37
CA ASN A 142 -15.52 -7.83 9.11
C ASN A 142 -15.15 -7.02 7.88
N GLU A 143 -14.78 -5.74 8.04
CA GLU A 143 -14.52 -4.82 6.95
C GLU A 143 -13.15 -4.16 7.09
N TYR A 144 -12.42 -4.11 5.97
CA TYR A 144 -11.28 -3.24 5.79
C TYR A 144 -11.56 -2.28 4.64
N ARG A 145 -11.15 -1.01 4.79
CA ARG A 145 -11.46 0.08 3.87
C ARG A 145 -10.22 0.82 3.43
N TRP A 146 -10.12 1.10 2.13
CA TRP A 146 -9.21 2.09 1.57
C TRP A 146 -9.97 3.20 0.86
N ASP A 147 -9.63 4.45 1.18
CA ASP A 147 -10.03 5.63 0.42
C ASP A 147 -8.84 6.09 -0.42
N PHE A 148 -9.08 6.42 -1.69
CA PHE A 148 -8.02 6.76 -2.64
C PHE A 148 -8.53 7.59 -3.82
N ASP A 149 -7.58 8.17 -4.54
CA ASP A 149 -7.77 8.74 -5.86
C ASP A 149 -7.15 7.82 -6.92
N VAL A 150 -7.75 7.77 -8.12
CA VAL A 150 -7.21 7.02 -9.26
C VAL A 150 -6.76 8.00 -10.34
N GLU A 151 -5.45 8.12 -10.55
CA GLU A 151 -4.84 9.17 -11.37
C GLU A 151 -3.60 8.68 -12.12
N THR A 152 -3.20 9.39 -13.18
CA THR A 152 -1.96 9.13 -13.91
C THR A 152 -0.76 9.87 -13.31
N TYR A 153 -0.59 9.73 -11.98
CA TYR A 153 0.44 10.42 -11.20
C TYR A 153 1.85 9.89 -11.52
N ARG A 154 2.77 10.81 -11.82
CA ARG A 154 4.18 10.52 -12.10
C ARG A 154 5.04 11.40 -11.22
N GLU A 155 5.96 10.78 -10.51
CA GLU A 155 6.95 11.47 -9.72
C GLU A 155 8.26 10.69 -9.79
N SER A 156 9.34 11.40 -10.05
CA SER A 156 10.69 10.82 -10.05
C SER A 156 11.46 11.34 -8.85
N PHE A 157 12.21 10.44 -8.23
CA PHE A 157 13.04 10.76 -7.08
C PHE A 157 14.48 10.29 -7.31
N MET A 158 15.45 11.18 -7.10
CA MET A 158 16.87 10.82 -7.16
C MET A 158 17.32 10.29 -5.80
N VAL A 159 17.59 9.00 -5.75
CA VAL A 159 17.94 8.26 -4.54
C VAL A 159 19.40 8.54 -4.14
N SER A 160 20.30 8.46 -5.12
CA SER A 160 21.74 8.62 -4.91
C SER A 160 22.45 8.92 -6.22
N ASP A 161 23.69 9.37 -6.11
CA ASP A 161 24.57 9.61 -7.24
C ASP A 161 26.03 9.37 -6.84
N ASP A 162 26.91 9.18 -7.82
CA ASP A 162 28.35 9.03 -7.60
C ASP A 162 29.15 10.27 -8.01
N PHE A 163 28.53 11.45 -8.02
CA PHE A 163 29.22 12.67 -8.40
C PHE A 163 30.34 12.98 -7.41
N PRO A 164 31.52 13.32 -7.93
CA PRO A 164 32.65 13.57 -7.06
C PRO A 164 32.41 14.86 -6.29
N SER A 165 32.62 14.80 -4.98
CA SER A 165 32.59 15.94 -4.09
C SER A 165 34.02 16.38 -3.74
N PRO A 166 34.27 17.68 -3.51
CA PRO A 166 35.58 18.13 -3.06
C PRO A 166 35.97 17.47 -1.74
N ALA A 167 37.19 16.95 -1.66
CA ALA A 167 37.72 16.43 -0.40
C ALA A 167 37.77 17.54 0.68
N PRO A 168 37.68 17.20 1.98
CA PRO A 168 37.72 18.19 3.05
C PRO A 168 38.90 19.16 2.93
N GLY A 169 38.62 20.46 2.96
CA GLY A 169 39.62 21.52 2.80
C GLY A 169 39.87 21.97 1.36
N ASN A 170 39.27 21.32 0.36
CA ASN A 170 39.29 21.74 -1.03
C ASN A 170 37.94 22.33 -1.46
N THR A 171 37.98 23.24 -2.44
CA THR A 171 36.76 23.79 -3.07
C THR A 171 36.40 23.10 -4.37
N ASN A 172 37.35 22.39 -4.98
CA ASN A 172 37.22 21.84 -6.34
C ASN A 172 37.59 20.35 -6.37
N VAL A 173 37.01 19.65 -7.33
CA VAL A 173 37.42 18.30 -7.75
C VAL A 173 38.33 18.40 -8.98
N PHE A 174 39.35 17.55 -9.04
CA PHE A 174 40.21 17.43 -10.22
C PHE A 174 39.88 16.13 -10.96
N LEU A 175 39.40 16.26 -12.19
CA LEU A 175 39.24 15.14 -13.12
C LEU A 175 40.47 15.05 -14.02
N ASP A 176 40.96 13.85 -14.26
CA ASP A 176 42.02 13.64 -15.24
C ASP A 176 41.50 13.82 -16.68
N ARG A 177 42.41 13.88 -17.66
CA ARG A 177 42.07 14.11 -19.08
C ARG A 177 41.59 12.83 -19.79
N GLN A 178 40.82 11.99 -19.11
CA GLN A 178 40.24 10.75 -19.66
C GLN A 178 38.72 10.87 -19.84
N SER A 179 38.10 9.78 -20.29
CA SER A 179 36.65 9.65 -20.27
C SER A 179 36.17 9.29 -18.88
N HIS A 180 35.11 9.98 -18.45
CA HIS A 180 34.45 9.77 -17.17
C HIS A 180 33.01 9.35 -17.39
N THR A 181 32.51 8.46 -16.55
CA THR A 181 31.11 8.05 -16.49
C THR A 181 30.64 8.26 -15.06
N PHE A 182 29.47 8.87 -14.92
CA PHE A 182 28.78 9.08 -13.65
C PHE A 182 27.44 8.37 -13.68
N ASN A 183 26.98 7.99 -12.50
CA ASN A 183 25.75 7.28 -12.26
C ASN A 183 24.84 8.08 -11.32
N ALA A 184 23.55 8.03 -11.61
CA ALA A 184 22.50 8.49 -10.71
C ALA A 184 21.43 7.41 -10.62
N THR A 185 20.98 7.11 -9.41
CA THR A 185 19.89 6.17 -9.16
C THR A 185 18.58 6.94 -9.04
N ILE A 186 17.61 6.61 -9.89
CA ILE A 186 16.28 7.22 -9.94
C ILE A 186 15.23 6.18 -9.56
N ARG A 187 14.22 6.58 -8.80
CA ARG A 187 13.07 5.76 -8.44
C ARG A 187 11.78 6.44 -8.88
N ASN A 188 10.78 5.63 -9.22
CA ASN A 188 9.42 6.08 -9.48
C ASN A 188 8.64 6.15 -8.16
N ASP A 189 8.41 7.37 -7.68
CA ASP A 189 7.55 7.64 -6.51
C ASP A 189 6.11 7.97 -6.95
N GLY A 190 5.80 7.82 -8.24
CA GLY A 190 4.45 7.88 -8.80
C GLY A 190 3.78 6.51 -8.96
N VAL A 191 2.69 6.49 -9.74
CA VAL A 191 1.91 5.27 -10.03
C VAL A 191 1.96 4.84 -11.50
N MET A 192 2.55 5.65 -12.36
CA MET A 192 2.68 5.35 -13.79
C MET A 192 4.14 5.18 -14.16
N GLU A 193 4.43 4.22 -15.05
CA GLU A 193 5.74 4.12 -15.69
C GLU A 193 6.13 5.42 -16.42
N PHE A 194 7.44 5.67 -16.50
CA PHE A 194 8.04 6.70 -17.32
C PHE A 194 9.43 6.26 -17.78
N SER A 195 9.90 6.85 -18.88
CA SER A 195 11.30 6.68 -19.29
C SER A 195 12.16 7.80 -18.72
N ALA A 196 13.41 7.49 -18.40
CA ALA A 196 14.38 8.46 -17.90
C ALA A 196 15.72 8.37 -18.63
N VAL A 197 16.35 9.51 -18.83
CA VAL A 197 17.69 9.65 -19.43
C VAL A 197 18.49 10.68 -18.65
N MET A 198 19.79 10.45 -18.51
CA MET A 198 20.69 11.34 -17.79
C MET A 198 21.54 12.16 -18.76
N GLY A 199 21.62 13.46 -18.52
CA GLY A 199 22.46 14.40 -19.24
C GLY A 199 23.50 15.02 -18.32
N LEU A 200 24.67 15.30 -18.87
CA LEU A 200 25.70 16.09 -18.20
C LEU A 200 25.81 17.45 -18.87
N VAL A 201 25.67 18.51 -18.08
CA VAL A 201 25.82 19.90 -18.54
C VAL A 201 27.08 20.48 -17.91
N LEU A 202 28.05 20.81 -18.74
CA LEU A 202 29.34 21.38 -18.35
C LEU A 202 29.33 22.87 -18.69
N PHE A 203 29.55 23.70 -17.68
CA PHE A 203 29.62 25.15 -17.82
C PHE A 203 31.02 25.66 -17.48
N ASN A 204 31.67 26.33 -18.43
CA ASN A 204 33.01 26.89 -18.23
C ASN A 204 32.93 28.16 -17.38
N ALA A 205 33.56 28.14 -16.21
CA ALA A 205 33.49 29.24 -15.25
C ALA A 205 34.17 30.53 -15.74
N SER A 206 35.04 30.44 -16.75
CA SER A 206 35.81 31.59 -17.27
C SER A 206 35.27 32.17 -18.57
N THR A 207 34.78 31.33 -19.48
CA THR A 207 34.30 31.77 -20.81
C THR A 207 32.78 31.86 -20.90
N GLY A 208 32.05 31.20 -19.99
CA GLY A 208 30.60 31.08 -20.06
C GLY A 208 30.10 30.08 -21.12
N GLU A 209 31.00 29.28 -21.69
CA GLU A 209 30.66 28.21 -22.63
C GLU A 209 29.89 27.08 -21.93
N THR A 210 28.86 26.55 -22.59
CA THR A 210 28.08 25.38 -22.13
C THR A 210 28.22 24.23 -23.12
N ILE A 211 28.51 23.04 -22.60
CA ILE A 211 28.56 21.79 -23.37
C ILE A 211 27.59 20.80 -22.72
N GLU A 212 26.75 20.16 -23.54
CA GLU A 212 25.81 19.15 -23.09
C GLU A 212 26.17 17.76 -23.64
N HIS A 213 26.14 16.75 -22.78
CA HIS A 213 26.39 15.37 -23.14
C HIS A 213 25.18 14.50 -22.80
N TRP A 214 24.42 14.15 -23.84
CA TRP A 214 23.27 13.23 -23.78
C TRP A 214 23.52 11.91 -24.52
N ALA A 215 24.41 11.93 -25.52
CA ALA A 215 24.63 10.81 -26.45
C ALA A 215 25.32 9.58 -25.83
N SER A 216 25.87 9.72 -24.62
CA SER A 216 26.49 8.62 -23.88
C SER A 216 25.67 8.21 -22.66
N SER A 217 24.35 8.46 -22.69
CA SER A 217 23.41 8.03 -21.66
C SER A 217 22.67 6.76 -22.06
N ASN A 218 22.35 5.92 -21.08
CA ASN A 218 21.28 4.93 -21.21
C ASN A 218 19.90 5.61 -21.07
N ILE A 219 18.89 4.95 -21.65
CA ILE A 219 17.47 5.26 -21.43
C ILE A 219 16.92 4.08 -20.65
N GLU A 220 16.34 4.34 -19.48
CA GLU A 220 15.73 3.31 -18.65
C GLU A 220 14.23 3.55 -18.52
N THR A 221 13.45 2.47 -18.48
CA THR A 221 12.05 2.51 -18.07
C THR A 221 11.99 2.33 -16.56
N ILE A 222 11.36 3.28 -15.87
CA ILE A 222 11.27 3.29 -14.41
C ILE A 222 9.87 2.86 -14.00
N GLU A 223 9.76 1.63 -13.51
CA GLU A 223 8.49 1.03 -13.10
C GLU A 223 8.00 1.60 -11.75
N PRO A 224 6.68 1.82 -11.58
CA PRO A 224 6.13 2.21 -10.30
C PRO A 224 6.15 1.04 -9.30
N GLY A 225 6.17 1.37 -8.02
CA GLY A 225 5.91 0.41 -6.94
C GLY A 225 4.42 0.24 -6.66
N SER A 226 4.12 -0.61 -5.70
CA SER A 226 2.80 -0.79 -5.12
C SER A 226 2.86 -0.69 -3.59
N ILE A 227 1.69 -0.61 -2.94
CA ILE A 227 1.59 -0.67 -1.48
C ILE A 227 2.17 -1.98 -0.92
N PHE A 228 2.05 -3.08 -1.67
CA PHE A 228 2.64 -4.36 -1.29
C PHE A 228 4.15 -4.46 -1.61
N SER A 229 4.58 -3.92 -2.75
CA SER A 229 5.95 -4.06 -3.27
C SER A 229 6.55 -2.71 -3.62
N GLU A 230 7.49 -2.24 -2.82
CA GLU A 230 8.13 -0.94 -3.02
C GLU A 230 8.82 -0.79 -4.38
N ALA A 231 8.76 0.44 -4.92
CA ALA A 231 9.46 0.81 -6.15
C ALA A 231 10.98 0.62 -6.00
N GLN A 232 11.63 0.09 -7.03
CA GLN A 232 13.07 -0.10 -7.06
C GLN A 232 13.76 1.07 -7.76
N GLY A 233 14.99 1.36 -7.34
CA GLY A 233 15.82 2.37 -7.97
C GLY A 233 16.54 1.80 -9.19
N GLU A 234 16.50 2.52 -10.31
CA GLU A 234 17.19 2.19 -11.54
C GLU A 234 18.37 3.13 -11.77
N VAL A 235 19.46 2.60 -12.33
CA VAL A 235 20.69 3.35 -12.53
C VAL A 235 20.70 3.97 -13.92
N LEU A 236 20.75 5.30 -13.97
CA LEU A 236 21.13 6.05 -15.14
C LEU A 236 22.62 6.34 -15.11
N SER A 237 23.27 6.24 -16.27
CA SER A 237 24.69 6.47 -16.46
C SER A 237 24.88 7.45 -17.60
N ALA A 238 25.70 8.47 -17.42
CA ALA A 238 26.11 9.38 -18.49
C ALA A 238 27.61 9.63 -18.42
N GLY A 239 28.25 9.82 -19.58
CA GLY A 239 29.69 10.05 -19.64
C GLY A 239 30.11 11.12 -20.64
N PHE A 240 31.32 11.64 -20.44
CA PHE A 240 31.97 12.56 -21.36
C PHE A 240 33.49 12.35 -21.38
N SER A 241 34.15 12.84 -22.43
CA SER A 241 35.61 12.86 -22.50
C SER A 241 36.15 14.22 -22.07
N ALA A 242 36.98 14.25 -21.02
CA ALA A 242 37.68 15.45 -20.57
C ALA A 242 38.98 15.73 -21.36
N SER A 243 39.28 14.93 -22.39
CA SER A 243 40.56 14.94 -23.12
C SER A 243 40.90 16.28 -23.79
N THR A 244 39.90 17.10 -24.12
CA THR A 244 40.05 18.43 -24.73
C THR A 244 39.76 19.57 -23.76
N LEU A 245 39.15 19.30 -22.61
CA LEU A 245 38.72 20.32 -21.67
C LEU A 245 39.91 20.89 -20.88
N THR A 246 39.90 22.19 -20.63
CA THR A 246 40.90 22.88 -19.81
C THR A 246 40.22 23.93 -18.93
N GLY A 247 40.80 24.24 -17.78
CA GLY A 247 40.27 25.24 -16.85
C GLY A 247 39.24 24.68 -15.87
N LEU A 248 38.47 25.57 -15.26
CA LEU A 248 37.47 25.26 -14.25
C LEU A 248 36.08 25.15 -14.89
N TRP A 249 35.40 24.04 -14.61
CA TRP A 249 34.07 23.73 -15.13
C TRP A 249 33.12 23.39 -13.99
N ASN A 250 31.90 23.90 -14.06
CA ASN A 250 30.80 23.46 -13.22
C ASN A 250 30.08 22.34 -13.97
N VAL A 251 29.95 21.18 -13.35
CA VAL A 251 29.26 20.03 -13.91
C VAL A 251 27.93 19.87 -13.20
N SER A 252 26.85 19.84 -13.97
CA SER A 252 25.50 19.59 -13.46
C SER A 252 24.93 18.33 -14.09
N VAL A 253 24.18 17.58 -13.28
CA VAL A 253 23.35 16.47 -13.74
C VAL A 253 21.98 17.00 -14.08
N VAL A 254 21.47 16.57 -15.22
CA VAL A 254 20.08 16.78 -15.57
C VAL A 254 19.48 15.43 -15.88
N VAL A 255 18.45 15.03 -15.14
CA VAL A 255 17.65 13.85 -15.50
C VAL A 255 16.41 14.34 -16.22
N TRP A 256 16.21 13.82 -17.42
CA TRP A 256 15.00 14.08 -18.19
C TRP A 256 14.09 12.87 -18.12
N THR A 257 12.86 13.08 -17.66
CA THR A 257 11.83 12.03 -17.55
C THR A 257 10.72 12.28 -18.55
N ASN A 258 10.30 11.26 -19.28
CA ASN A 258 9.21 11.32 -20.24
C ASN A 258 8.04 10.42 -19.82
N GLY A 259 6.87 11.04 -19.65
CA GLY A 259 5.64 10.37 -19.22
C GLY A 259 4.80 9.76 -20.35
N SER A 260 5.18 9.92 -21.62
CA SER A 260 4.62 9.07 -22.68
C SER A 260 5.25 7.68 -22.54
N ALA A 261 4.43 6.66 -22.31
CA ALA A 261 4.86 5.26 -22.17
C ALA A 261 5.93 4.88 -23.21
N GLY A 262 7.16 4.63 -22.76
CA GLY A 262 8.27 4.03 -23.55
C GLY A 262 8.60 4.67 -24.91
N PRO A 263 9.61 4.15 -25.64
CA PRO A 263 9.87 4.60 -27.00
C PRO A 263 8.77 4.09 -27.93
N GLU A 264 8.21 4.99 -28.74
CA GLU A 264 7.49 4.59 -29.96
C GLU A 264 8.50 3.88 -30.89
N ASN A 265 8.28 2.58 -31.13
CA ASN A 265 8.88 1.88 -32.27
C ASN A 265 8.02 2.10 -33.52
#